data_AF-Q7N1M1-F1
#
_entry.id   AF-Q7N1M1-F1
#
_cell.length_a   1.000
_cell.length_b   1.000
_cell.length_c   1.000
_cell.angle_alpha   90.00
_cell.angle_beta   90.00
_cell.angle_gamma   90.00
#
_symmetry.space_group_name_H-M   'P 1'
#
loop_
_entity.id
_entity.type
_entity.pdbx_description
1 polymer ?
#
loop_
_entity_poly.entity_id
_entity_poly.type
_entity_poly.pdbx_seq_one_letter_code
_entity_poly.pdbx_strand_id
1 'polypeptide(L)'
;MSTTNIEKFNEIVGIIFGKLYESFPLKIDLLSIEVIGEPLQYSDGTYSDELCTTVEDHRFFLDTVDWLITNGYLAGTMSSEGCHRAVLTAEGLEVLKVIPDSLETPLGDRIKETLKTESKEALRSLISQTLGIGLQFVSRSIGLG
;
A
#
# COMPACT_ATOMS: atom_id res chain seq x y z
N MET A 1 17.05 12.87 0.98
CA MET A 1 17.18 11.84 -0.08
C MET A 1 15.87 11.83 -0.85
N SER A 2 15.89 12.02 -2.17
CA SER A 2 14.68 11.98 -3.01
C SER A 2 14.14 10.55 -3.04
N THR A 3 12.90 10.35 -2.55
CA THR A 3 12.21 9.06 -2.61
C THR A 3 11.92 8.70 -4.07
N THR A 4 12.24 7.49 -4.50
CA THR A 4 11.96 7.00 -5.86
C THR A 4 10.48 6.65 -6.03
N ASN A 5 10.00 6.57 -7.27
CA ASN A 5 8.62 6.15 -7.55
C ASN A 5 8.31 4.76 -6.97
N ILE A 6 9.26 3.82 -7.02
CA ILE A 6 9.07 2.47 -6.44
C ILE A 6 8.99 2.52 -4.92
N GLU A 7 9.83 3.32 -4.25
CA GLU A 7 9.76 3.47 -2.79
C GLU A 7 8.43 4.10 -2.35
N LYS A 8 7.94 5.10 -3.08
CA LYS A 8 6.64 5.75 -2.82
C LYS A 8 5.47 4.81 -3.08
N PHE A 9 5.51 4.06 -4.18
CA PHE A 9 4.54 3.01 -4.47
C PHE A 9 4.50 1.98 -3.36
N ASN A 10 5.67 1.48 -2.94
CA ASN A 10 5.78 0.51 -1.86
C ASN A 10 5.17 1.07 -0.57
N GLU A 11 5.53 2.28 -0.14
CA GLU A 11 4.97 2.90 1.06
C GLU A 11 3.43 2.96 1.05
N ILE A 12 2.84 3.43 -0.06
CA ILE A 12 1.37 3.51 -0.23
C ILE A 12 0.72 2.12 -0.17
N VAL A 13 1.28 1.13 -0.88
CA VAL A 13 0.80 -0.25 -0.89
C VAL A 13 0.77 -0.83 0.53
N GLY A 14 1.82 -0.58 1.33
CA GLY A 14 1.90 -1.05 2.71
C GLY A 14 0.80 -0.54 3.60
N ILE A 15 0.52 0.77 3.51
CA ILE A 15 -0.55 1.41 4.27
C ILE A 15 -1.91 0.85 3.85
N ILE A 16 -2.17 0.75 2.55
CA ILE A 16 -3.41 0.18 2.00
C ILE A 16 -3.60 -1.25 2.46
N PHE A 17 -2.60 -2.11 2.27
CA PHE A 17 -2.68 -3.51 2.64
C PHE A 17 -2.83 -3.70 4.15
N GLY A 18 -2.13 -2.91 4.97
CA GLY A 18 -2.31 -2.92 6.42
C GLY A 18 -3.74 -2.61 6.84
N LYS A 19 -4.33 -1.53 6.30
CA LYS A 19 -5.73 -1.13 6.54
C LYS A 19 -6.73 -2.21 6.11
N LEU A 20 -6.56 -2.76 4.91
CA LEU A 20 -7.47 -3.78 4.39
C LEU A 20 -7.32 -5.12 5.11
N TYR A 21 -6.10 -5.50 5.51
CA TYR A 21 -5.85 -6.72 6.28
C TYR A 21 -6.48 -6.64 7.67
N GLU A 22 -6.34 -5.50 8.35
CA GLU A 22 -6.98 -5.28 9.66
C GLU A 22 -8.51 -5.28 9.57
N SER A 23 -9.07 -4.79 8.47
CA SER A 23 -10.52 -4.71 8.28
C SER A 23 -11.13 -5.97 7.66
N PHE A 24 -10.33 -6.87 7.11
CA PHE A 24 -10.83 -8.03 6.38
C PHE A 24 -11.76 -8.90 7.26
N PRO A 25 -12.91 -9.37 6.76
CA PRO A 25 -13.41 -9.28 5.38
C PRO A 25 -14.32 -8.05 5.10
N LEU A 26 -14.36 -7.07 6.00
CA LEU A 26 -15.17 -5.87 5.81
C LEU A 26 -14.59 -5.00 4.70
N LYS A 27 -15.49 -4.45 3.88
CA LYS A 27 -15.18 -3.46 2.87
C LYS A 27 -15.06 -2.10 3.52
N ILE A 28 -13.98 -1.38 3.26
CA ILE A 28 -13.75 -0.03 3.77
C ILE A 28 -13.54 0.96 2.63
N ASP A 29 -13.65 2.25 2.93
CA ASP A 29 -13.27 3.28 1.97
C ASP A 29 -11.78 3.62 2.18
N LEU A 30 -11.03 3.70 1.08
CA LEU A 30 -9.65 4.14 1.05
C LEU A 30 -9.61 5.54 0.47
N LEU A 31 -9.49 6.54 1.33
CA LEU A 31 -9.37 7.94 0.93
C LEU A 31 -7.91 8.36 0.94
N SER A 32 -7.51 9.20 -0.02
CA SER A 32 -6.13 9.69 -0.11
C SER A 32 -5.67 10.34 1.18
N ILE A 33 -6.54 11.12 1.82
CA ILE A 33 -6.28 11.79 3.10
C ILE A 33 -5.85 10.83 4.22
N GLU A 34 -6.36 9.61 4.23
CA GLU A 34 -6.08 8.61 5.26
C GLU A 34 -4.83 7.77 4.97
N VAL A 35 -4.28 7.87 3.76
CA VAL A 35 -3.16 7.05 3.28
C VAL A 35 -1.91 7.91 3.10
N ILE A 36 -2.06 9.12 2.57
CA ILE A 36 -0.95 10.03 2.25
C ILE A 36 -1.00 11.37 3.02
N GLY A 37 -2.06 11.68 3.77
CA GLY A 37 -2.17 12.88 4.64
C GLY A 37 -3.09 14.00 4.08
N GLU A 38 -3.25 15.10 4.82
CA GLU A 38 -4.03 16.26 4.34
C GLU A 38 -3.23 17.14 3.35
N PRO A 39 -3.89 17.83 2.41
CA PRO A 39 -3.24 18.89 1.64
C PRO A 39 -2.96 20.11 2.53
N LEU A 40 -1.70 20.52 2.66
CA LEU A 40 -1.36 21.74 3.40
C LEU A 40 -1.75 23.00 2.62
N GLN A 41 -2.67 23.79 3.19
CA GLN A 41 -2.65 25.25 3.05
C GLN A 41 -2.89 25.89 4.41
N TYR A 42 -1.84 26.45 5.02
CA TYR A 42 -2.02 27.43 6.08
C TYR A 42 -2.45 28.77 5.47
N SER A 43 -3.38 29.46 6.13
CA SER A 43 -3.84 30.80 5.75
C SER A 43 -2.76 31.89 5.83
N ASP A 44 -1.57 31.57 6.33
CA ASP A 44 -0.40 32.46 6.43
C ASP A 44 0.71 32.17 5.40
N GLY A 45 0.58 31.11 4.60
CA GLY A 45 1.55 30.75 3.56
C GLY A 45 2.80 29.98 4.02
N THR A 46 2.86 29.45 5.24
CA THR A 46 3.96 28.58 5.70
C THR A 46 3.67 27.08 5.49
N TYR A 47 4.70 26.22 5.49
CA TYR A 47 4.59 24.76 5.33
C TYR A 47 5.10 24.03 6.58
N SER A 48 4.42 22.94 6.97
CA SER A 48 4.83 21.98 8.02
C SER A 48 5.60 20.81 7.38
N ASP A 49 6.48 20.16 8.14
CA ASP A 49 7.31 19.02 7.71
C ASP A 49 6.62 17.64 7.93
N GLU A 50 5.37 17.62 8.42
CA GLU A 50 4.57 16.41 8.66
C GLU A 50 3.46 16.23 7.61
N LEU A 51 3.63 15.21 6.76
CA LEU A 51 2.71 14.68 5.73
C LEU A 51 1.91 15.73 4.93
N CYS A 52 2.55 16.22 3.87
CA CYS A 52 1.98 17.14 2.88
C CYS A 52 1.56 16.37 1.62
N THR A 53 0.28 16.35 1.25
CA THR A 53 -0.13 15.81 -0.07
C THR A 53 -0.16 16.89 -1.14
N THR A 54 0.70 16.80 -2.14
CA THR A 54 0.57 17.57 -3.39
C THR A 54 -0.50 16.97 -4.31
N VAL A 55 -0.92 17.70 -5.33
CA VAL A 55 -1.80 17.16 -6.40
C VAL A 55 -1.15 15.95 -7.07
N GLU A 56 0.18 15.94 -7.19
CA GLU A 56 0.92 14.81 -7.75
C GLU A 56 0.93 13.60 -6.79
N ASP A 57 0.98 13.81 -5.48
CA ASP A 57 0.86 12.74 -4.49
C ASP A 57 -0.53 12.11 -4.51
N HIS A 58 -1.59 12.94 -4.58
CA HIS A 58 -2.97 12.46 -4.74
C HIS A 58 -3.14 11.63 -6.00
N ARG A 59 -2.63 12.11 -7.13
CA ARG A 59 -2.65 11.37 -8.39
C ARG A 59 -1.89 10.05 -8.29
N PHE A 60 -0.70 10.07 -7.68
CA PHE A 60 0.12 8.87 -7.50
C PHE A 60 -0.60 7.82 -6.65
N PHE A 61 -1.31 8.25 -5.60
CA PHE A 61 -2.15 7.36 -4.80
C PHE A 61 -3.26 6.72 -5.65
N LEU A 62 -4.02 7.51 -6.42
CA LEU A 62 -5.08 6.98 -7.28
C LEU A 62 -4.53 5.99 -8.31
N ASP A 63 -3.42 6.32 -8.97
CA ASP A 63 -2.76 5.43 -9.95
C ASP A 63 -2.25 4.14 -9.28
N THR A 64 -1.80 4.22 -8.02
CA THR A 64 -1.40 3.04 -7.23
C THR A 64 -2.59 2.14 -6.92
N VAL A 65 -3.70 2.70 -6.47
CA VAL A 65 -4.92 1.93 -6.15
C VAL A 65 -5.50 1.29 -7.41
N ASP A 66 -5.56 2.04 -8.51
CA ASP A 66 -6.02 1.53 -9.81
C ASP A 66 -5.16 0.36 -10.30
N TRP A 67 -3.83 0.45 -10.15
CA TRP A 67 -2.93 -0.64 -10.48
C TRP A 67 -3.20 -1.89 -9.63
N LEU A 68 -3.43 -1.73 -8.33
CA LEU A 68 -3.74 -2.86 -7.44
C LEU A 68 -5.08 -3.53 -7.79
N ILE A 69 -6.09 -2.76 -8.17
CA ILE A 69 -7.38 -3.28 -8.63
C ILE A 69 -7.21 -4.03 -9.94
N THR A 70 -6.52 -3.41 -10.91
CA THR A 70 -6.32 -3.97 -12.25
C THR A 70 -5.54 -5.29 -12.21
N ASN A 71 -4.59 -5.42 -11.27
CA ASN A 71 -3.82 -6.64 -11.07
C ASN A 71 -4.48 -7.64 -10.09
N GLY A 72 -5.69 -7.35 -9.62
CA GLY A 72 -6.49 -8.28 -8.83
C GLY A 72 -6.05 -8.44 -7.38
N TYR A 73 -5.25 -7.53 -6.81
CA TYR A 73 -4.83 -7.58 -5.39
C TYR A 73 -5.90 -7.06 -4.43
N LEU A 74 -6.75 -6.14 -4.89
CA LEU A 74 -7.89 -5.64 -4.14
C LEU A 74 -9.08 -5.42 -5.07
N ALA A 75 -10.28 -5.44 -4.51
CA ALA A 75 -11.51 -5.13 -5.22
C ALA A 75 -12.18 -3.90 -4.59
N GLY A 76 -12.69 -2.99 -5.42
CA GLY A 76 -13.35 -1.77 -4.97
C GLY A 76 -13.86 -0.94 -6.14
N THR A 77 -14.31 0.28 -5.87
CA THR A 77 -14.82 1.20 -6.89
C THR A 77 -14.05 2.52 -6.81
N MET A 78 -13.33 2.86 -7.88
CA MET A 78 -12.55 4.10 -7.96
C MET A 78 -13.46 5.34 -7.97
N SER A 79 -12.98 6.39 -7.31
CA SER A 79 -13.54 7.74 -7.31
C SER A 79 -12.41 8.78 -7.40
N SER A 80 -12.77 10.06 -7.51
CA SER A 80 -11.79 11.16 -7.51
C SER A 80 -11.07 11.33 -6.17
N GLU A 81 -11.62 10.81 -5.08
CA GLU A 81 -11.10 10.95 -3.72
C GLU A 81 -10.34 9.70 -3.26
N GLY A 82 -10.55 8.56 -3.93
CA GLY A 82 -9.88 7.30 -3.64
C GLY A 82 -10.62 6.09 -4.18
N CYS A 83 -10.84 5.09 -3.33
CA CYS A 83 -11.53 3.85 -3.69
C CYS A 83 -12.53 3.45 -2.61
N HIS A 84 -13.79 3.34 -3.00
CA HIS A 84 -14.87 2.94 -2.10
C HIS A 84 -15.02 1.43 -2.05
N ARG A 85 -15.44 0.94 -0.88
CA ARG A 85 -15.76 -0.47 -0.63
C ARG A 85 -14.60 -1.42 -0.99
N ALA A 86 -13.37 -0.95 -0.77
CA ALA A 86 -12.14 -1.68 -0.98
C ALA A 86 -12.03 -2.88 -0.03
N VAL A 87 -11.57 -4.02 -0.55
CA VAL A 87 -11.30 -5.25 0.21
C VAL A 87 -10.19 -6.05 -0.47
N LEU A 88 -9.39 -6.78 0.31
CA LEU A 88 -8.42 -7.73 -0.24
C LEU A 88 -9.13 -8.86 -1.01
N THR A 89 -8.57 -9.22 -2.15
CA THR A 89 -8.93 -10.44 -2.88
C THR A 89 -8.20 -11.66 -2.30
N ALA A 90 -8.45 -12.84 -2.88
CA ALA A 90 -7.71 -14.04 -2.52
C ALA A 90 -6.21 -13.87 -2.83
N GLU A 91 -5.90 -13.31 -3.99
CA GLU A 91 -4.55 -13.04 -4.48
C GLU A 91 -3.83 -12.01 -3.60
N GLY A 92 -4.53 -10.94 -3.19
CA GLY A 92 -3.99 -9.96 -2.24
C GLY A 92 -3.68 -10.56 -0.87
N LEU A 93 -4.56 -11.43 -0.38
CA LEU A 93 -4.33 -12.16 0.88
C LEU A 93 -3.18 -13.16 0.78
N GLU A 94 -3.03 -13.85 -0.35
CA GLU A 94 -1.94 -14.79 -0.56
C GLU A 94 -0.58 -14.10 -0.52
N VAL A 95 -0.44 -12.95 -1.17
CA VAL A 95 0.78 -12.13 -1.12
C VAL A 95 1.13 -11.70 0.31
N LEU A 96 0.13 -11.34 1.11
CA LEU A 96 0.33 -10.94 2.52
C LEU A 96 0.63 -12.12 3.46
N LYS A 97 0.23 -13.33 3.06
CA LYS A 97 0.50 -14.58 3.79
C LYS A 97 1.85 -15.19 3.46
N VAL A 98 2.57 -14.68 2.45
CA VAL A 98 3.90 -15.18 2.14
C VAL A 98 4.81 -14.86 3.32
N ILE A 99 5.19 -15.91 4.05
CA ILE A 99 6.27 -15.90 5.03
C ILE A 99 7.55 -16.17 4.23
N PRO A 100 8.47 -15.22 4.07
CA PRO A 100 9.76 -15.51 3.46
C PRO A 100 10.50 -16.53 4.34
N ASP A 101 11.21 -17.51 3.74
CA ASP A 101 11.90 -18.62 4.43
C ASP A 101 12.92 -18.19 5.52
N SER A 102 13.15 -16.88 5.70
CA SER A 102 13.99 -16.26 6.72
C SER A 102 13.19 -15.59 7.86
N LEU A 103 11.87 -15.72 7.94
CA LEU A 103 11.02 -14.94 8.86
C LEU A 103 10.07 -15.83 9.69
N GLU A 104 10.05 -15.62 11.00
CA GLU A 104 9.24 -16.41 11.95
C GLU A 104 7.77 -15.95 12.06
N THR A 105 7.37 -14.86 11.38
CA THR A 105 6.03 -14.25 11.49
C THR A 105 5.44 -13.85 10.13
N PRO A 106 4.10 -13.90 9.95
CA PRO A 106 3.42 -13.42 8.75
C PRO A 106 3.70 -11.95 8.45
N LEU A 107 3.84 -11.63 7.16
CA LEU A 107 4.27 -10.31 6.70
C LEU A 107 3.22 -9.22 6.96
N GLY A 108 1.93 -9.57 6.86
CA GLY A 108 0.81 -8.69 7.24
C GLY A 108 0.85 -8.26 8.71
N ASP A 109 1.24 -9.16 9.62
CA ASP A 109 1.34 -8.87 11.06
C ASP A 109 2.50 -7.90 11.35
N ARG A 110 3.62 -8.03 10.62
CA ARG A 110 4.74 -7.08 10.72
C ARG A 110 4.45 -5.73 10.08
N ILE A 111 3.73 -5.66 8.96
CA ILE A 111 3.27 -4.38 8.38
C ILE A 111 2.40 -3.66 9.41
N LYS A 112 1.47 -4.39 10.05
CA LYS A 112 0.62 -3.86 11.11
C LYS A 112 1.43 -3.36 12.32
N GLU A 113 2.44 -4.11 12.77
CA GLU A 113 3.32 -3.67 13.85
C GLU A 113 4.24 -2.50 13.46
N THR A 114 4.70 -2.45 12.20
CA THR A 114 5.59 -1.39 11.70
C THR A 114 4.85 -0.07 11.51
N LEU A 115 3.56 -0.12 11.11
CA LEU A 115 2.69 1.06 11.09
C LEU A 115 2.52 1.70 12.48
N LYS A 116 2.63 0.92 13.57
CA LYS A 116 2.58 1.44 14.94
C LYS A 116 3.88 2.07 15.42
N THR A 117 4.99 1.88 14.70
CA THR A 117 6.33 2.32 15.11
C THR A 117 6.87 3.49 14.27
N GLU A 118 6.05 4.08 13.38
CA GLU A 118 6.39 5.22 12.50
C GLU A 118 7.68 5.05 11.66
N SER A 119 8.22 3.84 11.54
CA SER A 119 9.49 3.61 10.84
C SER A 119 9.27 3.32 9.35
N LYS A 120 9.25 4.39 8.55
CA LYS A 120 9.07 4.34 7.09
C LYS A 120 10.08 3.45 6.36
N GLU A 121 11.32 3.40 6.85
CA GLU A 121 12.39 2.56 6.26
C GLU A 121 12.15 1.05 6.47
N ALA A 122 11.67 0.66 7.64
CA ALA A 122 11.31 -0.74 7.91
C ALA A 122 10.11 -1.18 7.06
N LEU A 123 9.12 -0.30 6.88
CA LEU A 123 7.96 -0.55 6.04
C LEU A 123 8.35 -0.74 4.56
N ARG A 124 9.20 0.16 4.03
CA ARG A 124 9.71 0.09 2.66
C ARG A 124 10.47 -1.20 2.38
N SER A 125 11.33 -1.63 3.30
CA SER A 125 12.10 -2.86 3.17
C SER A 125 11.20 -4.10 3.09
N LEU A 126 10.14 -4.16 3.90
CA LEU A 126 9.21 -5.30 3.92
C LEU A 126 8.40 -5.41 2.63
N ILE A 127 7.93 -4.27 2.11
CA ILE A 127 7.08 -4.27 0.90
C ILE A 127 7.89 -4.58 -0.35
N SER A 128 9.13 -4.12 -0.40
CA SER A 128 10.07 -4.45 -1.48
C SER A 128 10.33 -5.97 -1.53
N GLN A 129 10.45 -6.62 -0.37
CA GLN A 129 10.55 -8.07 -0.26
C GLN A 129 9.23 -8.76 -0.67
N THR A 130 8.08 -8.20 -0.27
CA THR A 130 6.74 -8.73 -0.58
C THR A 130 6.47 -8.78 -2.08
N LEU A 131 6.65 -7.65 -2.76
CA LEU A 131 6.36 -7.52 -4.20
C LEU A 131 7.37 -8.31 -5.04
N GLY A 132 8.63 -8.38 -4.60
CA GLY A 132 9.65 -9.22 -5.23
C GLY A 132 9.29 -10.71 -5.20
N ILE A 133 8.71 -11.20 -4.10
CA ILE A 133 8.26 -12.59 -4.00
C ILE A 133 6.98 -12.83 -4.83
N GLY A 134 6.04 -11.88 -4.85
CA GLY A 134 4.86 -11.95 -5.71
C GLY A 134 5.19 -12.10 -7.19
N LEU A 135 6.20 -11.37 -7.69
CA LEU A 135 6.71 -11.49 -9.07
C LEU A 135 7.33 -12.88 -9.37
N GLN A 136 7.96 -13.53 -8.39
CA GLN A 136 8.50 -14.89 -8.57
C GLN A 136 7.40 -15.94 -8.65
N PHE A 137 6.30 -15.78 -7.90
CA PHE A 137 5.14 -16.66 -8.01
C PHE A 137 4.41 -16.50 -9.35
N VAL A 138 4.22 -15.26 -9.83
CA VAL A 138 3.61 -14.99 -11.15
C VAL A 138 4.46 -15.53 -12.31
N SER A 139 5.79 -15.44 -12.23
CA SER A 139 6.67 -16.01 -13.26
C SER A 139 6.64 -17.55 -13.29
N ARG A 140 6.42 -18.21 -12.15
CA ARG A 140 6.30 -19.67 -12.07
C ARG A 140 4.97 -20.19 -12.63
N SER A 141 3.91 -19.38 -12.61
CA SER A 141 2.61 -19.73 -13.23
C SER A 141 2.57 -19.59 -14.76
N ILE A 142 3.52 -18.87 -15.37
CA ILE A 142 3.55 -18.64 -16.83
C ILE A 142 4.56 -19.57 -17.53
N GLY A 143 5.49 -20.19 -16.79
CA GLY A 143 6.50 -21.09 -17.34
C GLY A 143 6.35 -22.53 -16.86
N LEU A 144 5.35 -23.26 -17.36
CA LEU A 144 5.30 -24.73 -17.45
C LEU A 144 4.10 -25.14 -18.31
N GLY A 145 4.33 -25.17 -19.63
CA GLY A 145 3.48 -25.76 -20.65
C GLY A 145 4.36 -26.20 -21.81
#